data_AF-A0A8T2YUV7-F1
#
_entry.id   AF-A0A8T2YUV7-F1
#
_cell.length_a   1.000
_cell.length_b   1.000
_cell.length_c   1.000
_cell.angle_alpha   90.00
_cell.angle_beta   90.00
_cell.angle_gamma   90.00
#
_symmetry.space_group_name_H-M   'P 1'
#
loop_
_entity.id
_entity.type
_entity.pdbx_description
1 polymer ?
#
loop_
_entity_poly.entity_id
_entity_poly.type
_entity_poly.pdbx_seq_one_letter_code
_entity_poly.pdbx_strand_id
1 'polypeptide(L)'
;MGENTATKNHLPPQAFSVSVDTDPQSDSKWFDDDGRPKRTGNVWTASAHIITAVIGSGVLSLAWAIGQLGWIAGPAVMLLFSFVTYYTSILLSACYRSGDPDNGKRNYTYMDAVRANLGGVKVKICGFVQYVNLFGVAIGYTIASSISMMAIKRSNCFHQSGGKDPCRMNANPYMIGFGIAEILLSQIPGFDQLHWLSLVAAVMSFTYSTIGLGLGIVGLLGAFGFWPLTVYFPVEMYISQKKIPKWSTRWLCLQILSVACLIITIAAAAGSIAGVIDDVKTIKPFKTSY
;
A
#
# COMPACT_ATOMS: atom_id res chain seq x y z
N MET A 1 83.40 23.80 44.73
CA MET A 1 83.55 22.60 43.89
C MET A 1 82.17 21.97 43.75
N GLY A 2 81.57 22.09 42.55
CA GLY A 2 80.29 21.49 42.07
C GLY A 2 79.01 22.08 42.68
N GLU A 3 78.14 22.81 41.97
CA GLU A 3 77.15 22.37 40.94
C GLU A 3 76.14 21.32 41.47
N ASN A 4 74.82 21.34 41.25
CA ASN A 4 73.90 22.23 40.51
C ASN A 4 72.46 21.98 41.00
N THR A 5 71.64 23.01 40.88
CA THR A 5 70.18 23.11 41.09
C THR A 5 69.38 22.27 40.09
N ALA A 6 68.27 21.64 40.50
CA ALA A 6 67.15 21.32 39.59
C ALA A 6 65.83 21.06 40.35
N THR A 7 64.99 22.08 40.37
CA THR A 7 63.59 22.10 40.79
C THR A 7 62.75 21.23 39.83
N LYS A 8 62.06 20.20 40.32
CA LYS A 8 61.12 19.39 39.53
C LYS A 8 59.74 20.03 39.52
N ASN A 9 59.41 20.74 38.44
CA ASN A 9 58.03 21.14 38.11
C ASN A 9 57.37 20.02 37.29
N HIS A 10 56.32 19.39 37.85
CA HIS A 10 55.46 18.47 37.13
C HIS A 10 54.48 19.24 36.24
N LEU A 11 54.63 19.11 34.91
CA LEU A 11 53.56 19.41 33.94
C LEU A 11 52.74 18.13 33.65
N PRO A 12 51.43 18.23 33.37
CA PRO A 12 50.58 17.09 33.03
C PRO A 12 50.86 16.59 31.59
N PRO A 13 50.51 15.33 31.27
CA PRO A 13 50.78 14.78 29.95
C PRO A 13 49.90 15.45 28.90
N GLN A 14 50.55 15.99 27.87
CA GLN A 14 49.89 16.54 26.68
C GLN A 14 49.16 15.41 25.95
N ALA A 15 47.83 15.52 25.90
CA ALA A 15 47.02 14.75 24.97
C ALA A 15 47.47 15.12 23.54
N PHE A 16 47.81 14.12 22.76
CA PHE A 16 48.11 14.27 21.34
C PHE A 16 46.80 14.60 20.62
N SER A 17 46.40 15.88 20.59
CA SER A 17 45.34 16.33 19.70
C SER A 17 45.89 16.35 18.29
N VAL A 18 45.54 15.34 17.50
CA VAL A 18 45.66 15.40 16.04
C VAL A 18 44.69 16.48 15.58
N SER A 19 45.18 17.71 15.49
CA SER A 19 44.48 18.77 14.76
C SER A 19 44.55 18.40 13.29
N VAL A 20 43.51 17.73 12.80
CA VAL A 20 43.29 17.65 11.36
C VAL A 20 42.90 19.06 10.94
N ASP A 21 43.85 19.80 10.38
CA ASP A 21 43.57 21.02 9.62
C ASP A 21 42.84 20.60 8.35
N THR A 22 41.53 20.34 8.47
CA THR A 22 40.65 20.06 7.34
C THR A 22 40.22 21.37 6.71
N ASP A 23 40.54 21.54 5.43
CA ASP A 23 40.11 22.66 4.60
C ASP A 23 38.56 22.72 4.59
N PRO A 24 37.92 23.80 5.12
CA PRO A 24 36.45 23.92 5.22
C PRO A 24 35.74 23.74 3.87
N GLN A 25 36.45 24.02 2.78
CA GLN A 25 35.91 23.92 1.43
C GLN A 25 35.81 22.47 0.95
N SER A 26 36.72 21.60 1.40
CA SER A 26 36.70 20.16 1.10
C SER A 26 35.53 19.47 1.80
N ASP A 27 35.26 19.80 3.06
CA ASP A 27 34.21 19.16 3.86
C ASP A 27 32.80 19.45 3.30
N SER A 28 32.55 20.67 2.80
CA SER A 28 31.27 21.06 2.18
C SER A 28 30.92 20.29 0.89
N LYS A 29 31.93 19.71 0.23
CA LYS A 29 31.74 18.97 -1.02
C LYS A 29 31.18 17.57 -0.76
N TRP A 30 31.59 16.96 0.35
CA TRP A 30 31.32 15.56 0.66
C TRP A 30 30.28 15.37 1.78
N PHE A 31 30.09 16.37 2.64
CA PHE A 31 29.17 16.30 3.78
C PHE A 31 28.09 17.39 3.70
N ASP A 32 26.89 17.06 4.20
CA ASP A 32 25.81 18.02 4.45
C ASP A 32 26.08 18.81 5.75
N ASP A 33 25.30 19.86 6.02
CA ASP A 33 25.41 20.74 7.20
C ASP A 33 25.22 20.03 8.55
N ASP A 34 24.76 18.77 8.53
CA ASP A 34 24.65 17.89 9.70
C ASP A 34 25.79 16.88 9.84
N GLY A 35 26.87 17.02 9.05
CA GLY A 35 28.07 16.20 9.10
C GLY A 35 27.89 14.79 8.51
N ARG A 36 26.78 14.50 7.83
CA ARG A 36 26.55 13.22 7.13
C ARG A 36 26.94 13.29 5.66
N PRO A 37 27.25 12.16 4.99
CA PRO A 37 27.52 12.15 3.56
C PRO A 37 26.42 12.86 2.78
N LYS A 38 26.84 13.66 1.79
CA LYS A 38 25.96 14.51 1.00
C LYS A 38 24.84 13.69 0.35
N ARG A 39 23.59 14.05 0.63
CA ARG A 39 22.42 13.37 0.06
C ARG A 39 22.29 13.69 -1.43
N THR A 40 22.13 12.67 -2.26
CA THR A 40 22.05 12.78 -3.73
C THR A 40 20.63 12.63 -4.30
N GLY A 41 19.64 12.37 -3.44
CA GLY A 41 18.25 12.19 -3.85
C GLY A 41 17.65 13.46 -4.45
N ASN A 42 16.78 13.28 -5.44
CA ASN A 42 15.98 14.33 -6.07
C ASN A 42 14.48 14.12 -5.80
N VAL A 43 13.64 15.07 -6.23
CA VAL A 43 12.18 15.02 -6.08
C VAL A 43 11.55 13.75 -6.66
N TRP A 44 12.17 13.16 -7.69
CA TRP A 44 11.71 11.92 -8.32
C TRP A 44 11.99 10.69 -7.48
N THR A 45 13.20 10.56 -6.96
CA THR A 45 13.54 9.48 -6.03
C THR A 45 12.70 9.60 -4.75
N ALA A 46 12.52 10.82 -4.22
CA ALA A 46 11.68 11.03 -3.04
C ALA A 46 10.21 10.68 -3.30
N SER A 47 9.65 11.11 -4.43
CA SER A 47 8.28 10.77 -4.82
C SER A 47 8.08 9.27 -4.99
N ALA A 48 9.03 8.59 -5.64
CA ALA A 48 8.99 7.14 -5.81
C ALA A 48 9.00 6.40 -4.46
N HIS A 49 9.83 6.82 -3.50
CA HIS A 49 9.85 6.25 -2.16
C HIS A 49 8.56 6.50 -1.39
N ILE A 50 7.97 7.69 -1.50
CA ILE A 50 6.68 8.00 -0.85
C ILE A 50 5.58 7.13 -1.44
N ILE A 51 5.48 7.06 -2.77
CA ILE A 51 4.46 6.25 -3.46
C ILE A 51 4.58 4.78 -3.05
N THR A 52 5.79 4.22 -3.06
CA THR A 52 6.02 2.80 -2.74
C THR A 52 5.83 2.48 -1.26
N ALA A 53 6.04 3.44 -0.36
CA ALA A 53 5.70 3.29 1.05
C ALA A 53 4.18 3.27 1.31
N VAL A 54 3.40 3.98 0.49
CA VAL A 54 1.94 4.05 0.61
C VAL A 54 1.24 2.90 -0.10
N ILE A 55 1.74 2.48 -1.27
CA ILE A 55 1.15 1.37 -2.02
C ILE A 55 1.58 0.05 -1.38
N GLY A 56 0.67 -0.51 -0.58
CA GLY A 56 0.90 -1.73 0.18
C GLY A 56 -0.28 -2.69 0.20
N SER A 57 -0.21 -3.69 1.05
CA SER A 57 -1.30 -4.65 1.30
C SER A 57 -2.61 -3.96 1.71
N GLY A 58 -2.50 -2.79 2.35
CA GLY A 58 -3.63 -1.94 2.71
C GLY A 58 -4.49 -1.50 1.51
N VAL A 59 -3.94 -1.40 0.30
CA VAL A 59 -4.71 -1.00 -0.90
C VAL A 59 -5.76 -2.05 -1.27
N LEU A 60 -5.48 -3.33 -1.03
CA LEU A 60 -6.43 -4.43 -1.29
C LEU A 60 -7.64 -4.33 -0.36
N SER A 61 -7.42 -4.09 0.94
CA SER A 61 -8.50 -3.85 1.90
C SER A 61 -9.19 -2.50 1.70
N LEU A 62 -8.46 -1.50 1.19
CA LEU A 62 -8.97 -0.17 0.91
C LEU A 62 -9.99 -0.21 -0.24
N ALA A 63 -9.73 -0.98 -1.30
CA ALA A 63 -10.69 -1.15 -2.39
C ALA A 63 -12.02 -1.72 -1.88
N TRP A 64 -11.97 -2.72 -1.00
CA TRP A 64 -13.16 -3.25 -0.34
C TRP A 64 -13.84 -2.19 0.53
N ALA A 65 -13.10 -1.47 1.37
CA ALA A 65 -13.65 -0.42 2.26
C ALA A 65 -14.25 0.78 1.50
N ILE A 66 -13.64 1.20 0.39
CA ILE A 66 -14.20 2.23 -0.51
C ILE A 66 -15.45 1.69 -1.19
N GLY A 67 -15.42 0.43 -1.62
CA GLY A 67 -16.61 -0.29 -2.07
C GLY A 67 -17.73 -0.17 -1.05
N GLN A 68 -17.38 -0.29 0.24
CA GLN A 68 -18.37 -0.16 1.32
C GLN A 68 -19.00 1.24 1.44
N LEU A 69 -18.36 2.29 0.94
CA LEU A 69 -18.91 3.65 0.98
C LEU A 69 -19.77 3.96 -0.26
N GLY A 70 -19.78 3.06 -1.24
CA GLY A 70 -20.49 3.25 -2.50
C GLY A 70 -19.86 4.30 -3.42
N TRP A 71 -20.44 4.44 -4.61
CA TRP A 71 -19.87 5.19 -5.73
C TRP A 71 -19.71 6.70 -5.53
N ILE A 72 -20.48 7.31 -4.63
CA ILE A 72 -20.41 8.76 -4.37
C ILE A 72 -19.57 9.03 -3.13
N ALA A 73 -19.92 8.43 -1.99
CA ALA A 73 -19.22 8.71 -0.75
C ALA A 73 -17.81 8.11 -0.73
N GLY A 74 -17.56 6.98 -1.39
CA GLY A 74 -16.23 6.38 -1.50
C GLY A 74 -15.19 7.33 -2.13
N PRO A 75 -15.38 7.77 -3.39
CA PRO A 75 -14.50 8.75 -4.02
C PRO A 75 -14.43 10.09 -3.27
N ALA A 76 -15.55 10.59 -2.74
CA ALA A 76 -15.56 11.83 -1.97
C ALA A 76 -14.68 11.74 -0.71
N VAL A 77 -14.77 10.64 0.04
CA VAL A 77 -13.94 10.37 1.22
C VAL A 77 -12.47 10.19 0.83
N MET A 78 -12.17 9.53 -0.30
CA MET A 78 -10.79 9.42 -0.80
C MET A 78 -10.18 10.77 -1.15
N LEU A 79 -10.93 11.66 -1.80
CA LEU A 79 -10.47 13.02 -2.08
C LEU A 79 -10.25 13.83 -0.79
N LEU A 80 -11.16 13.70 0.18
CA LEU A 80 -11.02 14.35 1.49
C LEU A 80 -9.75 13.88 2.22
N PHE A 81 -9.53 12.57 2.35
CA PHE A 81 -8.35 12.03 3.01
C PHE A 81 -7.06 12.34 2.24
N SER A 82 -7.12 12.38 0.91
CA SER A 82 -5.99 12.84 0.08
C SER A 82 -5.61 14.28 0.40
N PHE A 83 -6.58 15.19 0.49
CA PHE A 83 -6.35 16.58 0.88
C PHE A 83 -5.78 16.71 2.29
N VAL A 84 -6.35 15.98 3.26
CA VAL A 84 -5.85 15.98 4.65
C VAL A 84 -4.42 15.44 4.72
N THR A 85 -4.12 14.37 4.00
CA THR A 85 -2.76 13.77 3.96
C THR A 85 -1.77 14.72 3.31
N TYR A 86 -2.16 15.40 2.22
CA TYR A 86 -1.33 16.40 1.56
C TYR A 86 -1.04 17.58 2.50
N TYR A 87 -2.07 18.15 3.12
CA TYR A 87 -1.94 19.28 4.04
C TYR A 87 -1.05 18.93 5.25
N THR A 88 -1.29 17.77 5.87
CA THR A 88 -0.49 17.32 7.01
C THR A 88 0.96 16.97 6.61
N SER A 89 1.20 16.50 5.39
CA SER A 89 2.55 16.27 4.86
C SER A 89 3.33 17.57 4.68
N ILE A 90 2.68 18.65 4.23
CA ILE A 90 3.31 19.98 4.15
C ILE A 90 3.72 20.44 5.55
N LEU A 91 2.81 20.36 6.53
CA LEU A 91 3.12 20.71 7.92
C LEU A 91 4.30 19.89 8.46
N LEU A 92 4.30 18.58 8.21
CA LEU A 92 5.38 17.71 8.65
C LEU A 92 6.72 18.05 7.98
N SER A 93 6.71 18.35 6.68
CA SER A 93 7.90 18.78 5.96
C SER A 93 8.45 20.11 6.49
N ALA A 94 7.59 21.01 6.99
CA ALA A 94 8.04 22.27 7.61
C ALA A 94 8.69 22.02 8.99
N CYS A 95 8.30 20.95 9.69
CA CYS A 95 8.83 20.59 11.01
C CYS A 95 10.04 19.64 10.98
N TYR A 96 10.60 19.35 9.80
CA TYR A 96 11.72 18.40 9.70
C TYR A 96 12.99 18.92 10.39
N ARG A 97 13.16 20.24 10.49
CA ARG A 97 14.21 20.90 11.27
C ARG A 97 13.66 21.46 12.57
N SER A 98 14.47 21.40 13.64
CA SER A 98 14.11 21.94 14.95
C SER A 98 14.92 23.19 15.28
N GLY A 99 14.25 24.20 15.83
CA GLY A 99 14.82 25.52 16.11
C GLY A 99 14.64 26.44 14.90
N ASP A 100 15.71 26.67 14.16
CA ASP A 100 15.72 27.45 12.92
C ASP A 100 15.17 26.62 11.73
N PRO A 101 14.18 27.11 10.96
CA PRO A 101 13.68 26.41 9.77
C PRO A 101 14.76 26.05 8.74
N ASP A 102 15.77 26.91 8.56
CA ASP A 102 16.76 26.77 7.50
C ASP A 102 18.02 26.02 7.98
N ASN A 103 18.51 26.37 9.17
CA ASN A 103 19.77 25.84 9.73
C ASN A 103 19.58 24.93 10.95
N GLY A 104 18.33 24.65 11.34
CA GLY A 104 18.03 23.84 12.52
C GLY A 104 18.46 22.39 12.36
N LYS A 105 18.60 21.71 13.50
CA LYS A 105 18.97 20.29 13.53
C LYS A 105 17.91 19.47 12.80
N ARG A 106 18.33 18.68 11.80
CA ARG A 106 17.44 17.77 11.06
C ARG A 106 16.98 16.61 11.94
N ASN A 107 15.70 16.31 11.90
CA ASN A 107 15.10 15.13 12.51
C ASN A 107 14.94 14.03 11.46
N TYR A 108 15.54 12.87 11.72
CA TYR A 108 15.55 11.75 10.78
C TYR A 108 14.37 10.80 10.97
N THR A 109 13.79 10.80 12.15
CA THR A 109 12.63 9.98 12.49
C THR A 109 11.48 10.87 12.93
N TYR A 110 10.26 10.42 12.67
CA TYR A 110 9.05 11.13 13.12
C TYR A 110 9.06 11.32 14.64
N MET A 111 9.49 10.30 15.39
CA MET A 111 9.56 10.35 16.84
C MET A 111 10.61 11.35 17.36
N ASP A 112 11.72 11.55 16.65
CA ASP A 112 12.70 12.60 16.98
C ASP A 112 12.12 13.99 16.71
N ALA A 113 11.39 14.17 15.61
CA ALA A 113 10.71 15.43 15.32
C ALA A 113 9.66 15.77 16.40
N VAL A 114 8.90 14.78 16.87
CA VAL A 114 7.95 14.96 17.99
C VAL A 114 8.70 15.25 19.29
N ARG A 115 9.83 14.58 19.55
CA ARG A 115 10.64 14.83 20.74
C ARG A 115 11.20 16.25 20.76
N ALA A 116 11.70 16.74 19.64
CA ALA A 116 12.31 18.05 19.53
C ALA A 116 11.29 19.20 19.57
N ASN A 117 10.06 19.00 19.08
CA ASN A 117 9.04 20.06 19.03
C ASN A 117 8.02 20.01 20.18
N LEU A 118 7.66 18.82 20.67
CA LEU A 118 6.52 18.63 21.60
C LEU A 118 6.93 18.06 22.95
N GLY A 119 7.96 17.20 22.97
CA GLY A 119 8.52 16.60 24.18
C GLY A 119 7.53 15.80 25.04
N GLY A 120 7.99 15.38 26.22
CA GLY A 120 7.16 14.84 27.30
C GLY A 120 6.26 13.64 26.93
N VAL A 121 4.98 13.74 27.31
CA VAL A 121 3.98 12.66 27.15
C VAL A 121 3.65 12.39 25.67
N LYS A 122 3.69 13.42 24.82
CA LYS A 122 3.35 13.30 23.40
C LYS A 122 4.30 12.37 22.64
N VAL A 123 5.57 12.33 23.04
CA VAL A 123 6.56 11.37 22.49
C VAL A 123 6.19 9.93 22.85
N LYS A 124 5.73 9.68 24.08
CA LYS A 124 5.32 8.34 24.51
C LYS A 124 4.09 7.86 23.73
N ILE A 125 3.11 8.74 23.54
CA ILE A 125 1.91 8.44 22.73
C ILE A 125 2.29 8.19 21.28
N CYS A 126 3.12 9.08 20.70
CA CYS A 126 3.63 8.92 19.33
C CYS A 126 4.34 7.59 19.13
N GLY A 127 5.27 7.25 20.04
CA GLY A 127 6.00 5.98 20.00
C GLY A 127 5.04 4.79 20.07
N PHE A 128 4.10 4.80 21.01
CA PHE A 128 3.10 3.73 21.13
C PHE A 128 2.30 3.53 19.84
N VAL A 129 1.73 4.60 19.28
CA VAL A 129 0.97 4.54 18.02
C VAL A 129 1.83 4.05 16.86
N GLN A 130 3.07 4.53 16.76
CA GLN A 130 3.98 4.15 15.67
C GLN A 130 4.39 2.68 15.75
N TYR A 131 4.72 2.17 16.94
CA TYR A 131 5.06 0.75 17.12
C TYR A 131 3.87 -0.18 16.88
N VAL A 132 2.67 0.18 17.36
CA VAL A 132 1.45 -0.59 17.09
C VAL A 132 1.17 -0.64 15.58
N ASN A 133 1.30 0.49 14.88
CA ASN A 133 1.13 0.54 13.43
C ASN A 133 2.16 -0.34 12.70
N LEU A 134 3.45 -0.21 13.03
CA LEU A 134 4.51 -1.02 12.42
C LEU A 134 4.31 -2.52 12.66
N PHE A 135 3.91 -2.90 13.88
CA PHE A 135 3.60 -4.29 14.21
C PHE A 135 2.39 -4.81 13.44
N GLY A 136 1.31 -4.03 13.37
CA GLY A 136 0.12 -4.38 12.59
C GLY A 136 0.42 -4.54 11.10
N VAL A 137 1.24 -3.65 10.54
CA VAL A 137 1.68 -3.70 9.14
C VAL A 137 2.51 -4.96 8.86
N ALA A 138 3.44 -5.33 9.75
CA ALA A 138 4.23 -6.55 9.61
C ALA A 138 3.34 -7.81 9.60
N ILE A 139 2.38 -7.91 10.53
CA ILE A 139 1.39 -8.99 10.54
C ILE A 139 0.59 -9.02 9.24
N GLY A 140 0.09 -7.86 8.81
CA GLY A 140 -0.71 -7.72 7.60
C GLY A 140 0.03 -8.20 6.36
N TYR A 141 1.30 -7.80 6.19
CA TYR A 141 2.14 -8.27 5.08
C TYR A 141 2.44 -9.75 5.16
N THR A 142 2.74 -10.28 6.35
CA THR A 142 3.00 -11.72 6.52
C THR A 142 1.78 -12.56 6.12
N ILE A 143 0.59 -12.19 6.59
CA ILE A 143 -0.66 -12.90 6.26
C ILE A 143 -0.94 -12.78 4.76
N ALA A 144 -0.92 -11.56 4.20
CA ALA A 144 -1.20 -11.32 2.78
C ALA A 144 -0.24 -12.09 1.86
N SER A 145 1.05 -12.09 2.18
CA SER A 145 2.08 -12.84 1.44
C SER A 145 1.81 -14.34 1.51
N SER A 146 1.50 -14.87 2.69
CA SER A 146 1.22 -16.31 2.87
C SER A 146 -0.01 -16.79 2.09
N ILE A 147 -1.10 -16.01 2.08
CA ILE A 147 -2.32 -16.32 1.34
C ILE A 147 -2.04 -16.28 -0.17
N SER A 148 -1.29 -15.28 -0.63
CA SER A 148 -0.92 -15.12 -2.04
C SER A 148 -0.09 -16.31 -2.52
N MET A 149 0.92 -16.71 -1.75
CA MET A 149 1.78 -17.86 -2.09
C MET A 149 1.00 -19.18 -2.05
N MET A 150 0.11 -19.34 -1.08
CA MET A 150 -0.79 -20.49 -0.99
C MET A 150 -1.69 -20.60 -2.22
N ALA A 151 -2.25 -19.47 -2.70
CA ALA A 151 -3.08 -19.43 -3.88
C ALA A 151 -2.31 -19.84 -5.15
N ILE A 152 -1.08 -19.34 -5.32
CA ILE A 152 -0.20 -19.69 -6.45
C ILE A 152 0.13 -21.19 -6.46
N LYS A 153 0.47 -21.78 -5.31
CA LYS A 153 0.78 -23.21 -5.29
C LYS A 153 -0.47 -24.06 -5.51
N ARG A 154 -1.62 -23.61 -5.01
CA ARG A 154 -2.90 -24.28 -5.26
C ARG A 154 -3.25 -24.27 -6.75
N SER A 155 -3.07 -23.14 -7.44
CA SER A 155 -3.35 -23.06 -8.89
C SER A 155 -2.40 -23.96 -9.69
N ASN A 156 -1.10 -23.97 -9.36
CA ASN A 156 -0.12 -24.86 -10.00
C ASN A 156 -0.47 -26.34 -9.80
N CYS A 157 -0.86 -26.73 -8.59
CA CYS A 157 -1.31 -28.10 -8.28
C CYS A 157 -2.57 -28.49 -9.06
N PHE A 158 -3.55 -27.58 -9.14
CA PHE A 158 -4.79 -27.85 -9.87
C PHE A 158 -4.55 -28.03 -11.37
N HIS A 159 -3.63 -27.25 -11.95
CA HIS A 159 -3.24 -27.38 -13.34
C HIS A 159 -2.46 -28.68 -13.60
N GLN A 160 -1.53 -29.04 -12.72
CA GLN A 160 -0.73 -30.27 -12.85
C GLN A 160 -1.56 -31.54 -12.66
N SER A 161 -2.54 -31.54 -11.74
CA SER A 161 -3.45 -32.67 -11.50
C SER A 161 -4.56 -32.80 -12.54
N GLY A 162 -4.67 -31.86 -13.49
CA GLY A 162 -5.78 -31.82 -14.44
C GLY A 162 -7.14 -31.65 -13.77
N GLY A 163 -7.19 -30.97 -12.62
CA GLY A 163 -8.41 -30.72 -11.83
C GLY A 163 -8.92 -31.93 -11.02
N LYS A 164 -8.14 -33.02 -10.92
CA LYS A 164 -8.55 -34.23 -10.21
C LYS A 164 -8.30 -34.16 -8.70
N ASP A 165 -7.38 -33.31 -8.25
CA ASP A 165 -7.03 -33.19 -6.84
C ASP A 165 -7.60 -31.91 -6.21
N PRO A 166 -8.17 -31.98 -4.99
CA PRO A 166 -8.68 -30.81 -4.28
C PRO A 166 -7.56 -29.86 -3.80
N CYS A 167 -6.28 -30.26 -3.93
CA CYS A 167 -5.08 -29.47 -3.66
C CYS A 167 -5.16 -28.67 -2.34
N ARG A 168 -5.29 -29.38 -1.21
CA ARG A 168 -5.30 -28.75 0.12
C ARG A 168 -3.91 -28.22 0.46
N MET A 169 -3.83 -26.92 0.70
CA MET A 169 -2.59 -26.22 1.03
C MET A 169 -2.62 -25.75 2.48
N ASN A 170 -1.47 -25.76 3.14
CA ASN A 170 -1.28 -25.16 4.46
C ASN A 170 -0.55 -23.81 4.32
N ALA A 171 -1.07 -22.76 4.95
CA ALA A 171 -0.48 -21.42 4.91
C ALA A 171 0.70 -21.25 5.88
N ASN A 172 0.73 -22.01 6.98
CA ASN A 172 1.74 -21.89 8.05
C ASN A 172 3.20 -21.91 7.57
N PRO A 173 3.65 -22.81 6.66
CA PRO A 173 5.04 -22.79 6.19
C PRO A 173 5.40 -21.51 5.44
N TYR A 174 4.45 -20.90 4.71
CA TYR A 174 4.68 -19.64 4.00
C TYR A 174 4.75 -18.46 4.95
N MET A 175 3.91 -18.46 5.98
CA MET A 175 3.94 -17.45 7.04
C MET A 175 5.28 -17.45 7.78
N ILE A 176 5.78 -18.64 8.17
CA ILE A 176 7.09 -18.79 8.83
C ILE A 176 8.22 -18.37 7.89
N GLY A 177 8.20 -18.84 6.64
CA GLY A 177 9.23 -18.50 5.65
C GLY A 177 9.32 -16.99 5.37
N PHE A 178 8.18 -16.32 5.26
CA PHE A 178 8.15 -14.87 5.06
C PHE A 178 8.65 -14.12 6.31
N GLY A 179 8.25 -14.52 7.51
CA GLY A 179 8.75 -13.92 8.75
C GLY A 179 10.27 -14.06 8.91
N ILE A 180 10.86 -15.20 8.52
CA ILE A 180 12.34 -15.34 8.49
C ILE A 180 12.96 -14.35 7.50
N ALA A 181 12.37 -14.20 6.31
CA ALA A 181 12.86 -13.24 5.33
C ALA A 181 12.76 -11.79 5.84
N GLU A 182 11.67 -11.42 6.53
CA GLU A 182 11.53 -10.11 7.17
C GLU A 182 12.63 -9.84 8.20
N ILE A 183 12.98 -10.83 9.04
CA ILE A 183 14.06 -10.71 10.04
C ILE A 183 15.42 -10.50 9.37
N LEU A 184 15.68 -11.20 8.25
CA LEU A 184 16.92 -11.04 7.48
C LEU A 184 16.97 -9.66 6.81
N LEU A 185 15.88 -9.23 6.18
CA LEU A 185 15.79 -7.92 5.52
C LEU A 185 15.86 -6.76 6.52
N SER A 186 15.37 -6.94 7.75
CA SER A 186 15.47 -5.91 8.79
C SER A 186 16.90 -5.64 9.26
N GLN A 187 17.86 -6.50 8.93
CA GLN A 187 19.28 -6.27 9.25
C GLN A 187 19.95 -5.30 8.27
N ILE A 188 19.30 -4.95 7.14
CA ILE A 188 19.87 -4.05 6.14
C ILE A 188 19.76 -2.60 6.64
N PRO A 189 20.89 -1.91 6.90
CA PRO A 189 20.87 -0.67 7.69
C PRO A 189 20.57 0.62 6.90
N GLY A 190 20.34 0.57 5.57
CA GLY A 190 20.21 1.78 4.73
C GLY A 190 19.15 1.72 3.63
N PHE A 191 18.39 2.82 3.48
CA PHE A 191 17.33 3.00 2.46
C PHE A 191 17.88 3.15 1.04
N ASP A 192 19.11 3.64 0.89
CA ASP A 192 19.86 3.83 -0.35
C ASP A 192 20.11 2.51 -1.10
N GLN A 193 20.18 1.39 -0.39
CA GLN A 193 20.30 0.05 -0.99
C GLN A 193 18.94 -0.56 -1.38
N LEU A 194 17.83 0.06 -0.97
CA LEU A 194 16.46 -0.46 -1.14
C LEU A 194 15.70 0.21 -2.30
N HIS A 195 16.35 1.09 -3.06
CA HIS A 195 15.75 1.75 -4.22
C HIS A 195 15.24 0.74 -5.25
N TRP A 196 15.98 -0.35 -5.48
CA TRP A 196 15.56 -1.44 -6.36
C TRP A 196 14.29 -2.14 -5.86
N LEU A 197 14.18 -2.40 -4.55
CA LEU A 197 12.98 -3.01 -3.96
C LEU A 197 11.76 -2.09 -4.11
N SER A 198 11.97 -0.79 -3.91
CA SER A 198 10.92 0.23 -4.11
C SER A 198 10.46 0.23 -5.58
N LEU A 199 11.39 0.19 -6.54
CA LEU A 199 11.05 0.12 -7.97
C LEU A 199 10.23 -1.13 -8.31
N VAL A 200 10.66 -2.31 -7.84
CA VAL A 200 9.93 -3.56 -8.06
C VAL A 200 8.53 -3.50 -7.44
N ALA A 201 8.41 -2.99 -6.22
CA ALA A 201 7.12 -2.82 -5.54
C ALA A 201 6.19 -1.89 -6.34
N ALA A 202 6.70 -0.77 -6.86
CA ALA A 202 5.92 0.15 -7.71
C ALA A 202 5.40 -0.57 -8.96
N VAL A 203 6.28 -1.25 -9.69
CA VAL A 203 5.92 -1.97 -10.93
C VAL A 203 4.83 -2.99 -10.65
N MET A 204 5.04 -3.88 -9.67
CA MET A 204 4.05 -4.89 -9.27
C MET A 204 2.71 -4.25 -8.91
N SER A 205 2.75 -3.06 -8.29
CA SER A 205 1.56 -2.39 -7.84
C SER A 205 0.69 -1.80 -8.93
N PHE A 206 1.33 -1.15 -9.90
CA PHE A 206 0.64 -0.70 -11.11
C PHE A 206 0.11 -1.90 -11.91
N THR A 207 0.87 -2.99 -11.99
CA THR A 207 0.43 -4.20 -12.70
C THR A 207 -0.85 -4.79 -12.09
N TYR A 208 -0.88 -5.07 -10.77
CA TYR A 208 -2.09 -5.66 -10.18
C TYR A 208 -3.30 -4.71 -10.26
N SER A 209 -3.07 -3.40 -10.10
CA SER A 209 -4.15 -2.40 -10.17
C SER A 209 -4.74 -2.33 -11.58
N THR A 210 -3.88 -2.38 -12.61
CA THR A 210 -4.31 -2.39 -14.01
C THR A 210 -5.08 -3.66 -14.35
N ILE A 211 -4.63 -4.83 -13.86
CA ILE A 211 -5.35 -6.10 -14.03
C ILE A 211 -6.73 -6.02 -13.36
N GLY A 212 -6.80 -5.54 -12.12
CA GLY A 212 -8.06 -5.37 -11.39
C GLY A 212 -9.04 -4.45 -12.13
N LEU A 213 -8.55 -3.31 -12.63
CA LEU A 213 -9.34 -2.38 -13.44
C LEU A 213 -9.84 -3.04 -14.74
N GLY A 214 -8.94 -3.74 -15.45
CA GLY A 214 -9.28 -4.42 -16.70
C GLY A 214 -10.36 -5.48 -16.51
N LEU A 215 -10.24 -6.33 -15.48
CA LEU A 215 -11.25 -7.33 -15.14
C LEU A 215 -12.59 -6.68 -14.77
N GLY A 216 -12.57 -5.57 -14.03
CA GLY A 216 -13.79 -4.81 -13.71
C GLY A 216 -14.50 -4.25 -14.94
N ILE A 217 -13.75 -3.65 -15.87
CA ILE A 217 -14.30 -3.11 -17.13
C ILE A 217 -14.86 -4.23 -18.02
N VAL A 218 -14.13 -5.35 -18.16
CA VAL A 218 -14.60 -6.51 -18.93
C VAL A 218 -15.89 -7.08 -18.35
N GLY A 219 -16.01 -7.16 -17.01
CA GLY A 219 -17.24 -7.58 -16.35
C GLY A 219 -18.43 -6.67 -16.67
N LEU A 220 -18.24 -5.36 -16.63
CA LEU A 220 -19.26 -4.36 -16.99
C LEU A 220 -19.67 -4.48 -18.46
N LEU A 221 -18.70 -4.53 -19.38
CA LEU A 221 -18.98 -4.67 -20.81
C LEU A 221 -19.68 -5.98 -21.14
N GLY A 222 -19.29 -7.07 -20.47
CA GLY A 222 -19.95 -8.38 -20.59
C GLY A 222 -21.41 -8.33 -20.16
N ALA A 223 -21.71 -7.68 -19.03
CA ALA A 223 -23.08 -7.50 -18.56
C ALA A 223 -23.92 -6.66 -19.54
N PHE A 224 -23.40 -5.54 -20.04
CA PHE A 224 -24.14 -4.70 -21.00
C PHE A 224 -24.30 -5.35 -22.39
N GLY A 225 -23.32 -6.12 -22.85
CA GLY A 225 -23.34 -6.78 -24.16
C GLY A 225 -24.14 -8.08 -24.20
N PHE A 226 -24.24 -8.81 -23.08
CA PHE A 226 -24.90 -10.10 -23.00
C PHE A 226 -26.38 -10.02 -23.41
N TRP A 227 -27.16 -9.15 -22.79
CA TRP A 227 -28.60 -9.08 -23.03
C TRP A 227 -28.99 -8.77 -24.49
N PRO A 228 -28.47 -7.69 -25.14
CA PRO A 228 -28.88 -7.36 -26.49
C PRO A 228 -28.49 -8.45 -27.49
N LEU A 229 -27.26 -8.98 -27.40
CA LEU A 229 -26.72 -9.90 -28.39
C LEU A 229 -27.19 -11.35 -28.22
N THR A 230 -27.32 -11.83 -26.98
CA THR A 230 -27.61 -13.26 -26.73
C THR A 230 -29.08 -13.54 -26.51
N VAL A 231 -29.88 -12.54 -26.12
CA VAL A 231 -31.30 -12.73 -25.81
C VAL A 231 -32.19 -11.90 -26.71
N TYR A 232 -32.03 -10.57 -26.74
CA TYR A 232 -32.98 -9.68 -27.43
C TYR A 232 -33.00 -9.91 -28.95
N PHE A 233 -31.83 -9.79 -29.63
CA PHE A 233 -31.78 -9.93 -31.08
C PHE A 233 -32.21 -11.32 -31.60
N PRO A 234 -31.80 -12.45 -30.99
CA PRO A 234 -32.28 -13.77 -31.40
C PRO A 234 -33.79 -13.96 -31.22
N VAL A 235 -34.38 -13.44 -30.15
CA VAL A 235 -35.83 -13.50 -29.90
C VAL A 235 -36.59 -12.71 -30.96
N GLU A 236 -36.17 -11.47 -31.25
CA GLU A 236 -36.79 -10.64 -32.29
C GLU A 236 -36.64 -11.27 -33.69
N MET A 237 -35.45 -11.81 -33.98
CA MET A 237 -35.20 -12.52 -35.25
C MET A 237 -36.12 -13.73 -35.41
N TYR A 238 -36.32 -14.51 -34.34
CA TYR A 238 -37.21 -15.68 -34.35
C TYR A 238 -38.68 -15.28 -34.58
N ILE A 239 -39.15 -14.22 -33.90
CA ILE A 239 -40.51 -13.68 -34.06
C ILE A 239 -40.74 -13.23 -35.51
N SER A 240 -39.75 -12.52 -36.09
CA SER A 240 -39.81 -12.03 -37.47
C SER A 240 -39.80 -13.18 -38.49
N GLN A 241 -38.90 -14.15 -38.34
CA GLN A 241 -38.76 -15.29 -39.26
C GLN A 241 -39.99 -16.21 -39.25
N LYS A 242 -40.53 -16.51 -38.07
CA LYS A 242 -41.72 -17.36 -37.91
C LYS A 242 -43.03 -16.60 -38.07
N LYS A 243 -42.99 -15.29 -38.38
CA LYS A 243 -44.16 -14.41 -38.56
C LYS A 243 -45.18 -14.59 -37.43
N ILE A 244 -44.71 -14.64 -36.18
CA ILE A 244 -45.59 -14.88 -35.03
C ILE A 244 -46.48 -13.64 -34.86
N PRO A 245 -47.82 -13.79 -34.84
CA PRO A 245 -48.72 -12.66 -34.66
C PRO A 245 -48.51 -12.02 -33.29
N LYS A 246 -48.45 -10.69 -33.27
CA LYS A 246 -48.40 -9.92 -32.03
C LYS A 246 -49.59 -10.31 -31.14
N TRP A 247 -49.36 -10.42 -29.83
CA TRP A 247 -50.34 -10.89 -28.83
C TRP A 247 -50.68 -12.39 -28.85
N SER A 248 -50.00 -13.19 -29.68
CA SER A 248 -50.06 -14.65 -29.53
C SER A 248 -49.43 -15.09 -28.21
N THR A 249 -49.91 -16.18 -27.61
CA THR A 249 -49.32 -16.78 -26.39
C THR A 249 -47.83 -17.08 -26.54
N ARG A 250 -47.39 -17.48 -27.74
CA ARG A 250 -45.96 -17.69 -28.05
C ARG A 250 -45.17 -16.38 -28.11
N TRP A 251 -45.74 -15.34 -28.70
CA TRP A 251 -45.12 -14.02 -28.76
C TRP A 251 -44.97 -13.42 -27.35
N LEU A 252 -46.03 -13.51 -26.54
CA LEU A 252 -46.03 -13.03 -25.17
C LEU A 252 -44.99 -13.78 -24.31
N CYS A 253 -44.91 -15.10 -24.43
CA CYS A 253 -43.91 -15.91 -23.72
C CYS A 253 -42.47 -15.50 -24.07
N LEU A 254 -42.16 -15.29 -25.36
CA LEU A 254 -40.83 -14.89 -25.82
C LEU A 254 -40.45 -13.48 -25.38
N GLN A 255 -41.39 -12.53 -25.38
CA GLN A 255 -41.16 -11.18 -24.87
C GLN A 255 -40.93 -11.17 -23.35
N ILE A 256 -41.73 -11.93 -22.60
CA ILE A 256 -41.54 -12.09 -21.15
C ILE A 256 -40.16 -12.69 -20.86
N LEU A 257 -39.71 -13.69 -21.61
CA LEU A 257 -38.37 -14.27 -21.45
C LEU A 257 -37.27 -13.24 -21.71
N SER A 258 -37.38 -12.46 -22.79
CA SER A 258 -36.40 -11.41 -23.14
C SER A 258 -36.31 -10.33 -22.06
N VAL A 259 -37.46 -9.85 -21.57
CA VAL A 259 -37.53 -8.85 -20.49
C VAL A 259 -37.06 -9.43 -19.16
N ALA A 260 -37.38 -10.69 -18.85
CA ALA A 260 -36.87 -11.35 -17.64
C ALA A 260 -35.34 -11.43 -17.65
N CYS A 261 -34.73 -11.80 -18.78
CA CYS A 261 -33.27 -11.78 -18.92
C CYS A 261 -32.69 -10.35 -18.86
N LEU A 262 -33.42 -9.33 -19.34
CA LEU A 262 -33.01 -7.93 -19.18
C LEU A 262 -32.95 -7.59 -17.69
N ILE A 263 -34.00 -7.93 -16.95
CA ILE A 263 -34.10 -7.68 -15.51
C ILE A 263 -33.00 -8.45 -14.78
N ILE A 264 -32.73 -9.71 -15.12
CA ILE A 264 -31.63 -10.49 -14.52
C ILE A 264 -30.27 -9.86 -14.83
N THR A 265 -30.07 -9.37 -16.05
CA THR A 265 -28.80 -8.73 -16.44
C THR A 265 -28.61 -7.39 -15.74
N ILE A 266 -29.67 -6.58 -15.66
CA ILE A 266 -29.71 -5.35 -14.86
C ILE A 266 -29.53 -5.69 -13.38
N ALA A 267 -30.12 -6.76 -12.85
CA ALA A 267 -29.98 -7.19 -11.47
C ALA A 267 -28.61 -7.82 -11.18
N ALA A 268 -27.92 -8.39 -12.16
CA ALA A 268 -26.56 -8.89 -12.04
C ALA A 268 -25.55 -7.74 -12.12
N ALA A 269 -25.77 -6.76 -13.01
CA ALA A 269 -25.02 -5.51 -13.03
C ALA A 269 -25.26 -4.72 -11.73
N ALA A 270 -26.52 -4.54 -11.36
CA ALA A 270 -26.94 -3.94 -10.12
C ALA A 270 -26.55 -4.78 -8.91
N GLY A 271 -26.39 -6.10 -9.01
CA GLY A 271 -25.94 -7.01 -7.96
C GLY A 271 -24.43 -7.02 -7.80
N SER A 272 -23.68 -6.78 -8.88
CA SER A 272 -22.27 -6.38 -8.81
C SER A 272 -22.12 -5.01 -8.16
N ILE A 273 -23.14 -4.14 -8.28
CA ILE A 273 -23.21 -2.83 -7.62
C ILE A 273 -23.80 -2.94 -6.20
N ALA A 274 -24.70 -3.89 -5.94
CA ALA A 274 -25.49 -4.01 -4.72
C ALA A 274 -24.92 -5.04 -3.75
N GLY A 275 -24.22 -6.07 -4.20
CA GLY A 275 -23.34 -6.86 -3.34
C GLY A 275 -22.25 -5.97 -2.73
N VAL A 276 -21.81 -4.95 -3.48
CA VAL A 276 -20.97 -3.86 -2.94
C VAL A 276 -21.76 -2.97 -1.95
N ILE A 277 -23.08 -2.82 -2.07
CA ILE A 277 -23.95 -2.01 -1.17
C ILE A 277 -24.50 -2.81 0.03
N ASP A 278 -24.65 -4.13 -0.03
CA ASP A 278 -25.19 -4.97 1.04
C ASP A 278 -24.10 -5.46 1.99
N ASP A 279 -22.86 -5.63 1.49
CA ASP A 279 -21.68 -5.68 2.36
C ASP A 279 -21.64 -4.42 3.26
N VAL A 280 -22.14 -3.26 2.80
CA VAL A 280 -22.16 -1.99 3.58
C VAL A 280 -23.11 -2.09 4.76
N LYS A 281 -24.26 -2.70 4.52
CA LYS A 281 -25.37 -2.73 5.47
C LYS A 281 -25.23 -3.87 6.47
N THR A 282 -24.45 -4.90 6.16
CA THR A 282 -24.21 -6.05 7.06
C THR A 282 -23.03 -5.87 8.01
N ILE A 283 -22.33 -4.72 7.99
CA ILE A 283 -21.29 -4.39 8.97
C ILE A 283 -21.93 -4.08 10.33
N LYS A 284 -22.00 -5.11 11.18
CA LYS A 284 -21.99 -4.94 12.63
C LYS A 284 -20.52 -4.97 13.08
N PRO A 285 -19.93 -3.86 13.56
CA PRO A 285 -18.59 -3.90 14.10
C PRO A 285 -18.59 -4.84 15.32
N PHE A 286 -17.69 -5.83 15.33
CA PHE A 286 -17.47 -6.81 16.41
C PHE A 286 -18.46 -7.99 16.56
N LYS A 287 -18.75 -8.74 15.49
CA LYS A 287 -19.13 -10.16 15.65
C LYS A 287 -18.23 -11.07 14.81
N THR A 288 -17.24 -11.66 15.46
CA THR A 288 -16.61 -12.91 15.01
C THR A 288 -17.56 -14.06 15.33
N SER A 289 -18.07 -14.75 14.31
CA SER A 289 -18.64 -16.07 14.51
C SER A 289 -17.47 -17.05 14.60
N TYR A 290 -17.28 -17.64 15.78
CA TYR A 290 -16.48 -18.86 15.93
C TYR A 290 -17.17 -20.02 15.21
#